data_AF-A0A183PTD1-F1
#
_entry.id   AF-A0A183PTD1-F1
#
_cell.length_a   1.000
_cell.length_b   1.000
_cell.length_c   1.000
_cell.angle_alpha   90.00
_cell.angle_beta   90.00
_cell.angle_gamma   90.00
#
_symmetry.space_group_name_H-M   'P 1'
#
loop_
_entity.id
_entity.type
_entity.pdbx_description
1 polymer ?
#
loop_
_entity_poly.entity_id
_entity_poly.type
_entity_poly.pdbx_seq_one_letter_code
_entity_poly.pdbx_strand_id
1 'polypeptide(L)' 'MSGVKAARPILSRNHAEARRRVISLYRAWYRQLPYIPKEYAHSSVDLTVPVLYARLREEFRKNKDIKDLRIIDLLIHRVC' A
#
# COMPACT_ATOMS: atom_id res chain seq x y z
N MET A 1 -28.14 -27.07 4.75
CA MET A 1 -28.36 -25.62 4.57
C MET A 1 -27.01 -24.92 4.65
N SER A 2 -26.48 -24.48 3.51
CA SER A 2 -25.16 -23.83 3.43
C SER A 2 -25.22 -22.44 4.05
N GLY A 3 -24.67 -22.30 5.26
CA GLY A 3 -24.38 -21.00 5.84
C GLY A 3 -23.19 -20.39 5.12
N VAL A 4 -23.43 -19.62 4.05
CA VAL A 4 -22.40 -18.74 3.50
C VAL A 4 -22.09 -17.72 4.59
N LYS A 5 -21.00 -17.93 5.34
CA LYS A 5 -20.52 -16.94 6.31
C LYS A 5 -20.27 -15.66 5.52
N ALA A 6 -21.15 -14.67 5.69
CA ALA A 6 -20.98 -13.34 5.13
C ALA A 6 -19.72 -12.73 5.75
N ALA A 7 -18.56 -12.94 5.10
CA ALA A 7 -17.34 -12.27 5.46
C ALA A 7 -17.60 -10.76 5.27
N ARG A 8 -17.58 -10.01 6.38
CA ARG A 8 -17.84 -8.57 6.36
C ARG A 8 -16.90 -7.91 5.34
N PRO A 9 -17.39 -6.95 4.52
CA PRO A 9 -16.50 -6.17 3.67
C PRO A 9 -15.48 -5.48 4.58
N ILE A 10 -14.20 -5.69 4.31
CA ILE A 10 -13.12 -5.34 5.23
C ILE A 10 -13.06 -3.83 5.40
N LEU A 11 -13.19 -3.01 4.34
CA LEU A 11 -13.23 -1.54 4.42
C LEU A 11 -13.91 -0.83 3.23
N SER A 12 -13.90 -1.43 2.03
CA SER A 12 -14.41 -0.84 0.78
C SER A 12 -15.64 -1.59 0.27
N ARG A 13 -16.64 -0.84 -0.20
CA ARG A 13 -17.86 -1.42 -0.80
C ARG A 13 -17.76 -1.61 -2.31
N ASN A 14 -16.86 -0.88 -2.96
CA ASN A 14 -16.63 -0.94 -4.39
C ASN A 14 -15.16 -0.65 -4.74
N HIS A 15 -14.78 -0.96 -5.99
CA HIS A 15 -13.43 -0.71 -6.50
C HIS A 15 -13.03 0.77 -6.51
N ALA A 16 -14.00 1.69 -6.63
CA ALA A 16 -13.72 3.12 -6.64
C ALA A 16 -13.23 3.61 -5.27
N GLU A 17 -13.85 3.16 -4.18
CA GLU A 17 -13.44 3.42 -2.80
C GLU A 17 -12.06 2.82 -2.52
N ALA A 18 -11.85 1.55 -2.87
CA ALA A 18 -10.55 0.91 -2.71
C ALA A 18 -9.46 1.66 -3.49
N ARG A 19 -9.74 2.07 -4.75
CA ARG A 19 -8.79 2.85 -5.54
C ARG A 19 -8.46 4.20 -4.90
N ARG A 20 -9.44 4.90 -4.32
CA ARG A 20 -9.19 6.15 -3.58
C ARG A 20 -8.28 5.90 -2.37
N ARG A 21 -8.50 4.82 -1.62
CA ARG A 21 -7.67 4.44 -0.47
C ARG A 21 -6.24 4.07 -0.89
N VAL A 22 -6.06 3.28 -1.95
CA VAL A 22 -4.74 2.95 -2.51
C VAL A 22 -3.98 4.22 -2.92
N ILE A 23 -4.65 5.16 -3.60
CA ILE A 23 -4.03 6.44 -4.01
C ILE A 23 -3.67 7.28 -2.78
N SER A 24 -4.54 7.31 -1.77
CA SER A 24 -4.27 8.02 -0.52
C SER A 24 -3.03 7.45 0.19
N LEU A 25 -2.93 6.13 0.28
CA LEU A 25 -1.77 5.42 0.84
C LEU A 25 -0.50 5.74 0.05
N TYR A 26 -0.55 5.67 -1.28
CA TYR A 26 0.58 6.02 -2.15
C TYR A 26 1.06 7.46 -1.90
N ARG A 27 0.13 8.43 -1.79
CA ARG A 27 0.46 9.83 -1.49
C ARG A 27 1.03 10.01 -0.08
N ALA A 28 0.55 9.25 0.90
CA ALA A 28 1.08 9.28 2.26
C ALA A 28 2.53 8.80 2.29
N TRP A 29 2.83 7.66 1.67
CA TRP A 29 4.20 7.16 1.51
C TRP A 29 5.07 8.14 0.75
N TYR A 30 4.58 8.71 -0.36
CA TYR A 30 5.35 9.68 -1.15
C TYR A 30 5.82 10.88 -0.31
N ARG A 31 5.01 11.36 0.63
CA ARG A 31 5.40 12.43 1.56
C ARG A 31 6.38 11.96 2.62
N GLN A 32 6.31 10.70 3.05
CA GLN A 32 7.18 10.15 4.08
C GLN A 32 8.58 9.77 3.56
N LEU A 33 8.69 9.33 2.30
CA LEU A 33 9.94 8.83 1.72
C LEU A 33 11.15 9.78 1.85
N PRO A 34 11.04 11.12 1.70
CA PRO A 34 12.17 12.03 1.89
C PRO A 34 12.72 12.10 3.31
N TYR A 35 11.95 11.68 4.32
CA TYR A 35 12.36 11.68 5.72
C TYR A 35 13.16 10.42 6.09
N ILE A 36 12.93 9.31 5.38
CA ILE A 36 13.59 8.01 5.65
C ILE A 36 15.13 8.12 5.58
N PRO A 37 15.76 8.68 4.53
CA PRO A 37 17.23 8.79 4.49
C PRO A 37 17.82 9.59 5.65
N LYS A 38 17.07 10.54 6.23
CA LYS A 38 17.52 11.34 7.38
C LYS A 38 17.51 10.51 8.65
N GLU A 39 16.49 9.69 8.85
CA GLU A 39 16.38 8.79 10.01
C GLU A 39 17.41 7.66 9.95
N TYR A 40 17.69 7.15 8.75
CA TYR A 40 18.64 6.05 8.53
C TYR A 40 20.03 6.52 8.10
N ALA A 41 20.35 7.81 8.28
CA ALA A 41 21.65 8.39 7.91
C ALA A 41 22.85 7.73 8.64
N HIS A 42 22.59 7.07 9.77
CA HIS A 42 23.60 6.36 10.55
C HIS A 42 23.86 4.92 10.07
N SER A 43 23.02 4.38 9.18
CA SER A 43 23.25 3.08 8.56
C SER A 43 24.18 3.22 7.36
N SER A 44 25.05 2.24 7.15
CA SER A 44 25.97 2.13 6.00
C SER A 44 25.26 1.85 4.68
N VAL A 45 23.99 2.25 4.52
CA VAL A 45 23.17 1.99 3.35
C VAL A 45 22.97 3.29 2.60
N ASP A 46 23.44 3.34 1.36
CA ASP A 46 23.26 4.48 0.46
C ASP A 46 21.81 4.58 -0.05
N LEU A 47 20.90 5.01 0.84
CA LEU A 47 19.49 5.21 0.54
C LEU A 47 19.27 6.61 -0.04
N THR A 48 19.23 6.69 -1.38
CA THR A 48 18.83 7.93 -2.04
C THR A 48 17.31 8.01 -2.23
N VAL A 49 16.76 9.22 -2.13
CA VAL A 49 15.33 9.49 -2.32
C VAL A 49 14.78 8.93 -3.66
N PRO A 50 15.49 9.03 -4.81
CA PRO A 50 15.04 8.43 -6.07
C PRO A 50 14.90 6.90 -6.01
N VAL A 51 15.82 6.22 -5.34
CA VAL A 51 15.78 4.75 -5.17
C VAL A 51 14.56 4.35 -4.35
N LEU A 52 14.27 5.06 -3.26
CA LEU A 52 13.08 4.85 -2.44
C LEU A 52 11.78 5.00 -3.25
N TYR A 53 11.68 6.04 -4.09
CA TYR A 53 10.53 6.21 -4.98
C TYR A 53 10.40 5.09 -6.02
N ALA A 54 11.51 4.60 -6.56
CA ALA A 54 11.51 3.47 -7.49
C ALA A 54 11.02 2.19 -6.81
N ARG A 55 11.50 1.90 -5.59
CA ARG A 55 11.05 0.76 -4.78
C ARG A 55 9.57 0.84 -4.44
N LEU A 56 9.07 2.02 -4.02
CA LEU A 56 7.63 2.21 -3.78
C LEU A 56 6.79 1.87 -5.02
N ARG A 57 7.21 2.36 -6.20
CA ARG A 57 6.52 2.03 -7.46
C ARG A 57 6.56 0.54 -7.78
N GLU A 58 7.71 -0.11 -7.54
CA GLU A 58 7.89 -1.55 -7.74
C GLU A 58 6.91 -2.35 -6.87
N GLU A 59 6.81 -2.04 -5.57
CA GLU A 59 5.89 -2.72 -4.64
C GLU A 59 4.42 -2.54 -5.02
N PHE A 60 4.00 -1.34 -5.42
CA PHE A 60 2.63 -1.13 -5.89
C PHE A 60 2.37 -1.85 -7.22
N ARG A 61 3.38 -1.95 -8.09
CA ARG A 61 3.27 -2.63 -9.39
C ARG A 61 3.21 -4.15 -9.25
N LYS A 62 3.86 -4.76 -8.24
CA LYS A 62 3.72 -6.19 -7.93
C LYS A 62 2.27 -6.60 -7.65
N ASN A 63 1.49 -5.69 -7.08
CA ASN A 63 0.10 -5.92 -6.70
C ASN A 63 -0.93 -5.51 -7.78
N LYS A 64 -0.48 -5.15 -8.99
CA LYS A 64 -1.35 -4.62 -10.06
C LYS A 64 -2.43 -5.60 -10.54
N ASP A 65 -2.15 -6.91 -10.45
CA ASP A 65 -3.02 -7.97 -11.01
C ASP A 65 -4.12 -8.39 -10.04
N ILE A 66 -4.10 -7.85 -8.81
CA ILE A 66 -5.08 -8.17 -7.77
C ILE A 66 -6.40 -7.46 -8.07
N LYS A 67 -7.44 -8.27 -8.28
CA LYS A 67 -8.80 -7.81 -8.56
C LYS A 67 -9.78 -8.07 -7.41
N ASP A 68 -9.41 -8.82 -6.39
CA ASP A 68 -10.31 -9.05 -5.24
C ASP A 68 -10.25 -7.84 -4.29
N LEU A 69 -11.40 -7.20 -4.10
CA LEU A 69 -11.57 -6.03 -3.24
C LEU A 69 -11.09 -6.29 -1.80
N ARG A 70 -11.30 -7.50 -1.27
CA ARG A 70 -10.94 -7.86 0.11
C ARG A 70 -9.43 -7.97 0.28
N ILE A 71 -8.75 -8.49 -0.74
CA ILE A 71 -7.28 -8.59 -0.74
C ILE A 71 -6.68 -7.20 -0.83
N ILE A 72 -7.24 -6.32 -1.67
CA ILE A 72 -6.80 -4.93 -1.78
C ILE A 72 -6.94 -4.22 -0.42
N ASP A 73 -8.08 -4.33 0.25
CA ASP A 73 -8.29 -3.74 1.57
C ASP A 73 -7.32 -4.31 2.62
N LEU A 74 -7.07 -5.62 2.60
CA LEU A 74 -6.11 -6.27 3.50
C LEU A 74 -4.68 -5.74 3.28
N LEU A 75 -4.27 -5.57 2.02
CA LEU A 75 -2.94 -5.05 1.67
C LEU A 75 -2.78 -3.59 2.12
N ILE A 76 -3.83 -2.78 1.97
CA ILE A 76 -3.82 -1.39 2.46
C ILE A 76 -3.68 -1.36 3.98
N HIS A 77 -4.39 -2.22 4.70
CA HIS A 77 -4.34 -2.25 6.17
C HIS A 77 -3.00 -2.74 6.71
N ARG A 78 -2.36 -3.72 6.06
CA ARG A 78 -1.07 -4.27 6.48
C ARG A 78 0.10 -3.30 6.34
N VAL A 79 -0.03 -2.30 5.45
CA VAL A 79 1.04 -1.36 5.10
C VAL A 79 0.95 -0.05 5.91
N CYS A 80 -0.11 0.13 6.70
CA CYS A 80 -0.24 1.21 7.67
C CYS A 80 0.35 0.84 9.04
#